data_AF-A0A3E0TPL5-F1
#
_entry.id   AF-A0A3E0TPL5-F1
#
_cell.length_a   1.000
_cell.length_b   1.000
_cell.length_c   1.000
_cell.angle_alpha   90.00
_cell.angle_beta   90.00
_cell.angle_gamma   90.00
#
_symmetry.space_group_name_H-M   'P 1'
#
loop_
_entity.id
_entity.type
_entity.pdbx_description
1 polymer ?
#
loop_
_entity_poly.entity_id
_entity_poly.type
_entity_poly.pdbx_seq_one_letter_code
_entity_poly.pdbx_strand_id
1 'polypeptide(L)'
;MLFVPYFYAVNQLPKPKKPKRTVEQKQQENLAKGLPKNYGLPWAETDAQQVIEKYQANVAIQDIASDMARKSSSIVSLLKKHDIISEQQVISMGIRF
;
A
#
# COMPACT_ATOMS: atom_id res chain seq x y z
N MET A 1 26.85 42.90 -16.84
CA MET A 1 27.18 41.76 -15.95
C MET A 1 25.94 41.47 -15.12
N LEU A 2 25.24 40.35 -15.34
CA LEU A 2 24.09 39.98 -14.51
C LEU A 2 24.60 39.23 -13.26
N PHE A 3 24.40 39.82 -12.08
CA PHE A 3 24.70 39.21 -10.80
C PHE A 3 23.54 38.27 -10.42
N VAL A 4 23.71 36.98 -10.65
CA VAL A 4 22.75 35.97 -10.18
C VAL A 4 23.02 35.72 -8.70
N PRO A 5 22.07 35.97 -7.79
CA PRO A 5 22.27 35.76 -6.36
C PRO A 5 22.59 34.30 -6.06
N TYR A 6 23.59 34.06 -5.21
CA TYR A 6 24.05 32.73 -4.79
C TYR A 6 22.91 31.78 -4.33
N PHE A 7 21.85 32.34 -3.75
CA PHE A 7 20.66 31.60 -3.30
C PHE A 7 19.88 30.92 -4.45
N TYR A 8 19.97 31.43 -5.68
CA TYR A 8 19.28 30.85 -6.84
C TYR A 8 19.98 29.57 -7.34
N ALA A 9 21.30 29.46 -7.13
CA ALA A 9 22.09 28.31 -7.60
C ALA A 9 21.90 27.05 -6.72
N VAL A 10 21.68 27.21 -5.40
CA VAL A 10 21.59 26.06 -4.47
C VAL A 10 20.31 25.24 -4.61
N ASN A 11 19.21 25.83 -5.12
CA ASN A 11 17.94 25.13 -5.32
C ASN A 11 17.87 24.31 -6.62
N GLN A 12 18.86 24.44 -7.51
CA GLN A 12 18.94 23.69 -8.78
C GLN A 12 19.78 22.43 -8.68
N LEU A 13 20.44 22.19 -7.54
CA LEU A 13 21.22 20.96 -7.35
C LEU A 13 20.26 19.77 -7.22
N PRO A 14 20.44 18.70 -8.02
CA PRO A 14 19.62 17.51 -7.90
C PRO A 14 19.80 16.94 -6.49
N LYS A 15 18.72 16.96 -5.71
CA LYS A 15 18.73 16.38 -4.36
C LYS A 15 19.20 14.93 -4.47
N PRO A 16 20.17 14.48 -3.65
CA PRO A 16 20.66 13.12 -3.70
C PRO A 16 19.47 12.17 -3.52
N LYS A 17 19.27 11.28 -4.50
CA LYS A 17 18.21 10.27 -4.44
C LYS A 17 18.53 9.37 -3.26
N LYS A 18 17.69 9.41 -2.23
CA LYS A 18 17.80 8.46 -1.12
C LYS A 18 17.75 7.04 -1.71
N PRO A 19 18.62 6.11 -1.25
CA PRO A 19 18.59 4.75 -1.73
C PRO A 19 17.18 4.17 -1.53
N LYS A 20 16.70 3.42 -2.52
CA LYS A 20 15.41 2.72 -2.41
C LYS A 20 15.51 1.79 -1.20
N ARG A 21 14.61 1.97 -0.23
CA ARG A 21 14.53 1.08 0.93
C ARG A 21 14.19 -0.32 0.44
N THR A 22 14.81 -1.32 1.05
CA THR A 22 14.45 -2.71 0.79
C THR A 22 13.06 -3.01 1.36
N VAL A 23 12.47 -4.13 0.95
CA VAL A 23 11.17 -4.58 1.45
C VAL A 23 11.24 -4.79 2.96
N GLU A 24 12.31 -5.39 3.44
CA GLU A 24 12.55 -5.75 4.85
C GLU A 24 12.67 -4.49 5.71
N GLN A 25 13.40 -3.49 5.23
CA GLN A 25 13.51 -2.19 5.91
C GLN A 25 12.14 -1.53 6.06
N LYS A 26 11.31 -1.57 5.02
CA LYS A 26 9.95 -1.00 5.07
C LYS A 26 9.03 -1.80 5.99
N GLN A 27 9.16 -3.12 6.04
CA GLN A 27 8.42 -3.95 7.00
C GLN A 27 8.78 -3.62 8.44
N GLN A 28 10.07 -3.47 8.75
CA GLN A 28 10.53 -3.07 10.09
C GLN A 28 10.00 -1.69 10.48
N GLU A 29 10.03 -0.72 9.55
CA GLU A 29 9.45 0.60 9.80
C GLU A 29 7.94 0.57 10.02
N ASN A 30 7.21 -0.27 9.28
CA ASN A 30 5.77 -0.42 9.46
C ASN A 30 5.47 -0.94 10.87
N LEU A 31 6.17 -1.99 11.30
CA LEU A 31 6.02 -2.54 12.64
C LEU A 31 6.38 -1.50 13.72
N ALA A 32 7.46 -0.74 13.53
CA ALA A 32 7.85 0.35 14.45
C ALA A 32 6.81 1.48 14.55
N LYS A 33 5.96 1.64 13.52
CA LYS A 33 4.86 2.62 13.49
C LYS A 33 3.52 2.04 13.91
N GLY A 34 3.46 0.78 14.36
CA GLY A 34 2.21 0.08 14.68
C GLY A 34 1.33 -0.20 13.45
N LEU A 35 1.92 -0.24 12.26
CA LEU A 35 1.23 -0.56 11.01
C LEU A 35 1.38 -2.05 10.69
N PRO A 36 0.43 -2.64 9.94
CA PRO A 36 0.58 -4.00 9.44
C PRO A 36 1.90 -4.17 8.67
N LYS A 37 2.55 -5.32 8.84
CA LYS A 37 3.88 -5.61 8.27
C LYS A 37 3.98 -5.23 6.79
N ASN A 38 2.97 -5.59 6.01
CA ASN A 38 2.95 -5.39 4.56
C ASN A 38 2.25 -4.10 4.11
N TYR A 39 2.03 -3.15 5.02
CA TYR A 39 1.38 -1.87 4.70
C TYR A 39 2.12 -1.09 3.61
N GLY A 40 1.38 -0.74 2.55
CA GLY A 40 1.89 0.04 1.42
C GLY A 40 2.97 -0.68 0.59
N LEU A 41 3.17 -1.98 0.78
CA LEU A 41 4.01 -2.79 -0.11
C LEU A 41 3.23 -3.16 -1.39
N PRO A 42 3.90 -3.32 -2.54
CA PRO A 42 3.25 -3.85 -3.73
C PRO A 42 2.69 -5.25 -3.46
N TRP A 43 1.70 -5.66 -4.25
CA TRP A 43 1.17 -7.02 -4.22
C TRP A 43 2.02 -7.92 -5.11
N ALA A 44 2.50 -9.03 -4.55
CA ALA A 44 2.96 -10.13 -5.37
C ALA A 44 1.75 -10.82 -6.01
N GLU A 45 1.93 -11.39 -7.20
CA GLU A 45 0.85 -12.08 -7.92
C GLU A 45 0.28 -13.24 -7.10
N THR A 46 1.14 -14.02 -6.44
CA THR A 46 0.74 -15.12 -5.55
C THR A 46 -0.11 -14.64 -4.36
N ASP A 47 0.27 -13.52 -3.74
CA ASP A 47 -0.46 -12.94 -2.62
C ASP A 47 -1.83 -12.41 -3.05
N ALA A 48 -1.89 -11.80 -4.24
CA ALA A 48 -3.13 -11.32 -4.83
C ALA A 48 -4.10 -12.47 -5.09
N GLN A 49 -3.61 -13.55 -5.69
CA GLN A 49 -4.40 -14.75 -5.95
C GLN A 49 -4.92 -15.38 -4.65
N GLN A 50 -4.08 -15.47 -3.62
CA GLN A 50 -4.49 -15.99 -2.32
C GLN A 50 -5.61 -15.15 -1.67
N VAL A 51 -5.58 -13.82 -1.81
CA VAL A 51 -6.65 -12.93 -1.33
C VAL A 51 -7.96 -13.22 -2.06
N ILE A 52 -7.91 -13.37 -3.38
CA ILE A 52 -9.09 -13.67 -4.21
C ILE A 52 -9.70 -15.00 -3.80
N GLU A 53 -8.88 -16.05 -3.66
CA GLU A 53 -9.34 -17.39 -3.26
C GLU A 53 -9.98 -17.39 -1.87
N LYS A 54 -9.34 -16.74 -0.89
CA LYS A 54 -9.90 -16.61 0.46
C LYS A 54 -11.24 -15.88 0.44
N TYR A 55 -11.34 -14.81 -0.34
CA TYR A 55 -12.59 -14.06 -0.47
C TYR A 55 -13.70 -14.92 -1.12
N GLN A 56 -13.38 -15.65 -2.19
CA GLN A 56 -14.31 -16.57 -2.85
C GLN A 56 -14.74 -17.73 -1.93
N ALA A 57 -13.88 -18.12 -0.99
CA ALA A 57 -14.20 -19.07 0.08
C ALA A 57 -15.04 -18.45 1.23
N ASN A 58 -15.58 -17.24 1.05
CA ASN A 58 -16.37 -16.49 2.03
C ASN A 58 -15.63 -16.14 3.34
N VAL A 59 -14.29 -16.06 3.31
CA VAL A 59 -13.53 -15.53 4.45
C VAL A 59 -13.76 -14.04 4.57
N ALA A 60 -14.01 -13.54 5.79
CA ALA A 60 -14.27 -12.12 6.00
C ALA A 60 -13.05 -11.27 5.66
N ILE A 61 -13.27 -10.09 5.06
CA ILE A 61 -12.20 -9.17 4.61
C ILE A 61 -11.22 -8.81 5.74
N GLN A 62 -11.72 -8.67 6.97
CA GLN A 62 -10.90 -8.39 8.15
C GLN A 62 -9.94 -9.54 8.49
N ASP A 63 -10.37 -10.78 8.33
CA ASP A 63 -9.55 -11.97 8.60
C ASP A 63 -8.50 -12.13 7.52
N ILE A 64 -8.88 -11.92 6.24
CA ILE A 64 -7.93 -11.87 5.12
C ILE A 64 -6.88 -10.77 5.36
N ALA A 65 -7.30 -9.59 5.83
CA ALA A 65 -6.39 -8.49 6.09
C ALA A 65 -5.37 -8.83 7.19
N SER A 66 -5.84 -9.43 8.28
CA SER A 66 -5.00 -9.93 9.37
C SER A 66 -3.98 -10.97 8.88
N ASP A 67 -4.45 -11.98 8.14
CA ASP A 67 -3.60 -13.04 7.59
C ASP A 67 -2.51 -12.50 6.65
N MET A 68 -2.88 -11.57 5.78
CA MET A 68 -1.95 -10.96 4.81
C MET A 68 -1.09 -9.85 5.43
N ALA A 69 -1.28 -9.56 6.72
CA ALA A 69 -0.68 -8.46 7.46
C ALA A 69 -0.81 -7.11 6.72
N ARG A 70 -2.03 -6.78 6.28
CA ARG A 70 -2.40 -5.54 5.56
C ARG A 70 -3.66 -4.92 6.17
N LYS A 71 -4.03 -3.73 5.70
CA LYS A 71 -5.32 -3.10 6.06
C LYS A 71 -6.45 -3.65 5.20
N SER A 72 -7.66 -3.73 5.76
CA SER A 72 -8.89 -4.09 5.04
C SER A 72 -9.12 -3.24 3.78
N SER A 73 -8.78 -1.95 3.83
CA SER A 73 -8.85 -1.06 2.65
C SER A 73 -7.95 -1.51 1.50
N SER A 74 -6.78 -2.08 1.82
CA SER A 74 -5.87 -2.64 0.82
C SER A 74 -6.41 -3.93 0.21
N ILE A 75 -7.16 -4.74 0.99
CA ILE A 75 -7.83 -5.94 0.49
C ILE A 75 -8.95 -5.54 -0.47
N VAL A 76 -9.83 -4.62 -0.06
CA VAL A 76 -10.92 -4.16 -0.94
C VAL A 76 -10.40 -3.50 -2.20
N SER A 77 -9.35 -2.68 -2.11
CA SER A 77 -8.75 -2.05 -3.29
C SER A 77 -8.20 -3.09 -4.28
N LEU A 78 -7.64 -4.21 -3.78
CA LEU A 78 -7.21 -5.32 -4.62
C LEU A 78 -8.41 -6.01 -5.27
N LEU A 79 -9.42 -6.39 -4.48
CA LEU A 79 -10.61 -7.08 -5.00
C LEU A 79 -11.35 -6.25 -6.05
N LYS A 80 -11.47 -4.93 -5.84
CA LYS A 80 -12.02 -4.00 -6.84
C LYS A 80 -11.20 -3.95 -8.11
N LYS A 81 -9.86 -3.90 -7.99
CA LYS A 81 -8.96 -3.86 -9.15
C LYS A 81 -9.07 -5.11 -10.02
N HIS A 82 -9.45 -6.24 -9.44
CA HIS A 82 -9.66 -7.52 -10.12
C HIS A 82 -11.15 -7.77 -10.44
N ASP A 83 -12.01 -6.76 -10.33
CA ASP A 83 -13.46 -6.84 -10.62
C ASP A 83 -14.20 -7.93 -9.83
N ILE A 84 -13.65 -8.35 -8.67
CA ILE A 84 -14.26 -9.37 -7.79
C ILE A 84 -15.41 -8.78 -6.97
N ILE A 85 -15.29 -7.49 -6.62
CA ILE A 85 -16.33 -6.73 -5.91
C ILE A 85 -16.55 -5.37 -6.54
N SER A 86 -17.80 -4.92 -6.53
CA SER A 86 -18.21 -3.59 -6.97
C SER A 86 -18.21 -2.59 -5.81
N GLU A 87 -18.25 -1.30 -6.15
CA GLU A 87 -18.41 -0.22 -5.16
C GLU A 87 -19.70 -0.40 -4.35
N GLN A 88 -20.79 -0.80 -5.00
CA GLN A 88 -22.09 -1.02 -4.36
C GLN A 88 -22.01 -2.15 -3.33
N GLN A 89 -21.26 -3.22 -3.61
CA GLN A 89 -21.03 -4.31 -2.65
C GLN A 89 -20.21 -3.84 -1.45
N VAL A 90 -19.18 -3.01 -1.65
CA VAL A 90 -18.40 -2.45 -0.54
C VAL A 90 -19.28 -1.57 0.37
N ILE A 91 -20.15 -0.76 -0.22
CA ILE A 91 -21.11 0.09 0.51
C ILE A 91 -22.11 -0.77 1.28
N SER A 92 -22.66 -1.82 0.67
CA SER A 92 -23.66 -2.68 1.34
C SER A 92 -23.07 -3.49 2.50
N MET A 93 -21.78 -3.82 2.45
CA MET A 93 -21.03 -4.44 3.55
C MET A 93 -20.73 -3.44 4.70
N GLY A 94 -21.07 -2.15 4.53
CA GLY A 94 -20.82 -1.11 5.53
C GLY A 94 -19.35 -0.75 5.69
N ILE A 95 -18.50 -1.15 4.74
CA ILE A 95 -17.07 -0.94 4.84
C ILE A 95 -16.73 0.47 4.35
N ARG A 96 -16.18 1.30 5.25
CA ARG A 96 -15.76 2.68 4.97
C ARG A 96 -14.26 2.83 5.21
N PHE A 97 -13.56 3.50 4.31
CA PHE A 97 -12.10 3.69 4.36
C PHE A 97 -11.73 5.15 4.20
#